data_AF-A0A067KS78-F1
#
_entry.id   AF-A0A067KS78-F1
#
_cell.length_a   1.000
_cell.length_b   1.000
_cell.length_c   1.000
_cell.angle_alpha   90.00
_cell.angle_beta   90.00
_cell.angle_gamma   90.00
#
_symmetry.space_group_name_H-M   'P 1'
#
loop_
_entity.id
_entity.type
_entity.pdbx_description
1 polymer ?
#
loop_
_entity_poly.entity_id
_entity_poly.type
_entity_poly.pdbx_seq_one_letter_code
_entity_poly.pdbx_strand_id
1 'polypeptide(L)'
;MDEAYTGSTIGDGGADSESEDSSRIDVADTVFLEILKDENDGLAERHWTSPGMAAILQATVNSPQSDRLKQILKITPQLLDMYFAIASHEVNDSLICALIPLIMSRNDTIFPEKRFTYEVRKRLLEFMLSAFQRSPNFIALLKKPIMDRLGEAYDSPAKTELALQLCWAIGEHGGGGESHKDAARELFENLELLLYENLSSSRLGLRESALSSNGENSRKLSQSRLLCFVVTAITKLATCHRELLPRARVSLGKVARSRISDSRVWRRARDYLGLLSEPAISLSIFGTSRPPHGHMQKPGTVNWSEGGTKMIAHIPFYILGQQEGPPFHDFSFADVLPKR
;
A
#
# COMPACT_ATOMS: atom_id res chain seq x y z
N MET A 1 44.68 -17.15 34.04
CA MET A 1 44.95 -15.76 34.49
C MET A 1 43.92 -14.88 33.80
N ASP A 2 42.63 -15.05 34.06
CA ASP A 2 41.88 -14.94 35.34
C ASP A 2 41.74 -13.51 35.84
N GLU A 3 40.56 -13.28 36.43
CA GLU A 3 40.05 -12.09 37.13
C GLU A 3 39.35 -11.09 36.18
N ALA A 4 38.02 -11.11 35.98
CA ALA A 4 36.90 -11.13 36.92
C ALA A 4 36.98 -9.98 37.95
N TYR A 5 36.52 -8.78 37.56
CA TYR A 5 36.27 -7.70 38.50
C TYR A 5 34.86 -7.85 39.08
N THR A 6 34.86 -8.20 40.36
CA THR A 6 33.73 -8.45 41.25
C THR A 6 33.06 -7.16 41.70
N GLY A 7 31.79 -7.29 42.09
CA GLY A 7 30.94 -6.17 42.49
C GLY A 7 31.44 -5.40 43.72
N SER A 8 30.98 -4.15 43.81
CA SER A 8 31.09 -3.34 45.03
C SER A 8 29.71 -3.23 45.67
N THR A 9 29.64 -3.77 46.88
CA THR A 9 28.54 -3.68 47.84
C THR A 9 28.53 -2.34 48.56
N ILE A 10 27.32 -1.77 48.68
CA ILE A 10 26.74 -1.14 49.88
C ILE A 10 27.57 -0.01 50.52
N GLY A 11 27.15 1.23 50.26
CA GLY A 11 27.33 2.35 51.18
C GLY A 11 26.05 2.57 51.97
N ASP A 12 26.08 2.21 53.25
CA ASP A 12 25.10 2.57 54.28
C ASP A 12 25.31 4.05 54.65
N GLY A 13 24.22 4.82 54.70
CA GLY A 13 24.21 6.25 54.94
C GLY A 13 22.78 6.76 54.98
N GLY A 14 22.15 6.60 56.14
CA GLY A 14 20.73 6.86 56.35
C GLY A 14 20.30 8.33 56.50
N ALA A 15 19.01 8.45 56.82
CA ALA A 15 18.23 9.59 57.28
C ALA A 15 17.49 10.43 56.23
N ASP A 16 16.25 9.99 55.97
CA ASP A 16 15.00 10.75 56.07
C ASP A 16 14.79 12.00 55.20
N SER A 17 14.03 11.81 54.12
CA SER A 17 12.92 12.71 53.78
C SER A 17 11.87 11.94 53.00
N GLU A 18 10.86 11.48 53.74
CA GLU A 18 9.58 11.05 53.23
C GLU A 18 8.90 12.23 52.52
N SER A 19 9.00 12.25 51.19
CA SER A 19 7.99 12.91 50.36
C SER A 19 7.24 11.82 49.62
N GLU A 20 6.22 11.29 50.29
CA GLU A 20 5.17 10.46 49.70
C GLU A 20 4.39 11.30 48.68
N ASP A 21 4.94 11.42 47.49
CA ASP A 21 4.16 11.70 46.28
C ASP A 21 4.75 10.87 45.13
N SER A 22 5.07 9.61 45.44
CA SER A 22 5.09 8.60 44.40
C SER A 22 3.63 8.34 44.05
N SER A 23 3.19 8.88 42.92
CA SER A 23 2.17 8.21 42.14
C SER A 23 2.57 6.74 42.13
N ARG A 24 1.85 5.89 42.88
CA ARG A 24 1.96 4.45 42.74
C ARG A 24 1.80 4.21 41.24
N ILE A 25 2.92 4.03 40.54
CA ILE A 25 2.92 3.25 39.32
C ILE A 25 2.38 1.95 39.85
N ASP A 26 1.09 1.75 39.62
CA ASP A 26 0.37 0.56 40.01
C ASP A 26 1.26 -0.62 39.60
N VAL A 27 1.25 -1.68 40.39
CA VAL A 27 2.12 -2.87 40.25
C VAL A 27 1.69 -3.64 38.99
N ALA A 28 1.71 -2.95 37.85
CA ALA A 28 0.66 -3.03 36.84
C ALA A 28 1.07 -3.98 35.74
N ASP A 29 0.23 -4.99 35.61
CA ASP A 29 0.22 -6.09 34.67
C ASP A 29 1.40 -7.07 34.80
N THR A 30 1.13 -8.17 35.52
CA THR A 30 1.91 -9.42 35.46
C THR A 30 2.17 -9.84 34.00
N VAL A 31 1.20 -9.56 33.13
CA VAL A 31 1.26 -9.61 31.67
C VAL A 31 2.45 -8.84 31.08
N PHE A 32 2.67 -7.60 31.50
CA PHE A 32 3.70 -6.73 30.93
C PHE A 32 5.10 -7.21 31.32
N LEU A 33 5.24 -7.68 32.56
CA LEU A 33 6.46 -8.33 33.04
C LEU A 33 6.73 -9.65 32.31
N GLU A 34 5.69 -10.45 32.04
CA GLU A 34 5.80 -11.68 31.25
C GLU A 34 6.25 -11.39 29.81
N ILE A 35 5.75 -10.30 29.19
CA ILE A 35 6.19 -9.86 27.86
C ILE A 35 7.66 -9.42 27.85
N LEU A 36 8.12 -8.72 28.88
CA LEU A 36 9.48 -8.17 28.96
C LEU A 36 10.57 -9.20 29.33
N LYS A 37 10.19 -10.41 29.76
CA LYS A 37 11.14 -11.44 30.14
C LYS A 37 12.03 -11.86 28.96
N ASP A 38 13.33 -11.64 29.06
CA ASP A 38 14.27 -12.12 28.06
C ASP A 38 14.43 -13.64 28.18
N GLU A 39 14.03 -14.37 27.15
CA GLU A 39 14.21 -15.83 27.04
C GLU A 39 15.30 -16.19 26.03
N ASN A 40 15.94 -15.19 25.40
CA ASN A 40 16.95 -15.39 24.38
C ASN A 40 18.36 -15.48 24.97
N ASP A 41 18.49 -15.59 26.29
CA ASP A 41 19.78 -15.70 26.98
C ASP A 41 20.58 -16.90 26.41
N GLY A 42 21.63 -16.58 25.65
CA GLY A 42 22.50 -17.58 24.98
C GLY A 42 22.03 -18.09 23.61
N LEU A 43 20.95 -17.57 23.03
CA LEU A 43 20.54 -17.92 21.66
C LEU A 43 21.24 -17.01 20.64
N ALA A 44 21.94 -17.61 19.68
CA ALA A 44 22.51 -16.86 18.56
C ALA A 44 21.40 -16.25 17.68
N GLU A 45 21.51 -14.95 17.36
CA GLU A 45 20.59 -14.26 16.47
C GLU A 45 20.52 -14.99 15.11
N ARG A 46 19.30 -15.38 14.71
CA ARG A 46 19.03 -15.93 13.39
C ARG A 46 18.36 -14.89 12.52
N HIS A 47 18.85 -14.72 11.29
CA HIS A 47 18.18 -13.86 10.32
C HIS A 47 16.75 -14.36 10.09
N TRP A 48 15.80 -13.45 10.29
CA TRP A 48 14.36 -13.70 10.16
C TRP A 48 13.94 -14.15 8.76
N THR A 49 14.75 -13.84 7.75
CA THR A 49 14.56 -14.24 6.34
C THR A 49 15.17 -15.61 6.00
N SER A 50 15.80 -16.30 6.95
CA SER A 50 16.41 -17.61 6.68
C SER A 50 15.35 -18.71 6.48
N PRO A 51 15.58 -19.69 5.58
CA PRO A 51 14.67 -20.82 5.38
C PRO A 51 14.41 -21.62 6.67
N GLY A 52 15.42 -21.70 7.55
CA GLY A 52 15.28 -22.34 8.86
C GLY A 52 14.31 -21.60 9.79
N MET A 53 14.33 -20.26 9.80
CA MET A 53 13.35 -19.47 10.55
C MET A 53 11.94 -19.61 9.98
N ALA A 54 11.79 -19.63 8.65
CA ALA A 54 10.49 -19.84 8.02
C ALA A 54 9.86 -21.20 8.42
N ALA A 55 10.66 -22.27 8.47
CA ALA A 55 10.20 -23.59 8.91
C ALA A 55 9.79 -23.61 10.40
N ILE A 56 10.57 -22.94 11.27
CA ILE A 56 10.24 -22.82 12.70
C ILE A 56 8.94 -22.01 12.89
N LEU A 57 8.77 -20.92 12.14
CA LEU A 57 7.56 -20.10 12.18
C LEU A 57 6.32 -20.88 11.71
N GLN A 58 6.45 -21.74 10.70
CA GLN A 58 5.34 -22.62 10.31
C GLN A 58 5.04 -23.69 11.37
N ALA A 59 6.07 -24.28 11.98
CA ALA A 59 5.89 -25.27 13.03
C ALA A 59 5.21 -24.68 14.28
N THR A 60 5.58 -23.45 14.66
CA THR A 60 4.99 -22.72 15.79
C THR A 60 3.54 -22.31 15.56
N VAL A 61 3.14 -22.01 14.32
CA VAL A 61 1.72 -21.77 13.98
C VAL A 61 0.88 -23.04 14.10
N ASN A 62 1.45 -24.21 13.80
CA ASN A 62 0.75 -25.49 13.84
C ASN A 62 0.72 -26.16 15.23
N SER A 63 1.43 -25.60 16.20
CA SER A 63 1.49 -26.08 17.59
C SER A 63 0.64 -25.20 18.52
N PRO A 64 0.24 -25.69 19.71
CA PRO A 64 -0.48 -24.87 20.68
C PRO A 64 0.36 -23.66 21.07
N GLN A 65 -0.15 -22.47 20.77
CA GLN A 65 0.50 -21.20 21.07
C GLN A 65 0.55 -20.96 22.58
N SER A 66 1.69 -20.49 23.09
CA SER A 66 1.81 -20.01 24.46
C SER A 66 0.92 -18.80 24.71
N ASP A 67 0.48 -18.60 25.95
CA ASP A 67 -0.38 -17.45 26.29
C ASP A 67 0.35 -16.12 26.11
N ARG A 68 1.65 -16.08 26.40
CA ARG A 68 2.55 -14.96 26.05
C ARG A 68 2.53 -14.63 24.56
N LEU A 69 2.66 -15.62 23.68
CA LEU A 69 2.62 -15.38 22.22
C LEU A 69 1.26 -14.81 21.78
N LYS A 70 0.16 -15.39 22.27
CA LYS A 70 -1.20 -14.87 21.98
C LYS A 70 -1.34 -13.42 22.39
N GLN A 71 -0.78 -13.06 23.54
CA GLN A 71 -0.83 -11.70 24.07
C GLN A 71 0.02 -10.71 23.26
N ILE A 72 1.24 -11.10 22.88
CA ILE A 72 2.11 -10.30 22.02
C ILE A 72 1.44 -10.07 20.66
N LEU A 73 0.85 -11.10 20.05
CA LEU A 73 0.14 -10.97 18.77
C LEU A 73 -1.09 -10.04 18.88
N LYS A 74 -1.72 -9.96 20.05
CA LYS A 74 -2.85 -9.06 20.31
C LYS A 74 -2.40 -7.60 20.53
N ILE A 75 -1.31 -7.38 21.26
CA ILE A 75 -0.84 -6.03 21.65
C ILE A 75 -0.05 -5.37 20.52
N THR A 76 0.73 -6.12 19.75
CA THR A 76 1.63 -5.57 18.72
C THR A 76 0.94 -4.67 17.69
N PRO A 77 -0.26 -5.00 17.14
CA PRO A 77 -0.95 -4.09 16.23
C PRO A 77 -1.31 -2.75 16.89
N GLN A 78 -1.66 -2.74 18.19
CA GLN A 78 -1.99 -1.51 18.93
C GLN A 78 -0.75 -0.64 19.16
N LEU A 79 0.39 -1.27 19.44
CA LEU A 79 1.67 -0.56 19.55
C LEU A 79 2.09 0.04 18.21
N LEU A 80 1.86 -0.67 17.10
CA LEU A 80 2.09 -0.14 15.75
C LEU A 80 1.18 1.05 15.44
N ASP A 81 -0.09 1.01 15.86
CA ASP A 81 -1.01 2.14 15.71
C ASP A 81 -0.47 3.40 16.43
N MET A 82 -0.02 3.23 17.68
CA MET A 82 0.58 4.32 18.45
C MET A 82 1.87 4.83 17.81
N TYR A 83 2.76 3.92 17.40
CA TYR A 83 4.01 4.27 16.74
C TYR A 83 3.77 5.07 15.45
N PHE A 84 2.83 4.63 14.61
CA PHE A 84 2.51 5.33 13.36
C PHE A 84 1.76 6.63 13.57
N ALA A 85 0.92 6.74 14.61
CA ALA A 85 0.30 8.00 14.99
C ALA A 85 1.36 9.02 15.36
N ILE A 86 2.28 8.68 16.27
CA ILE A 86 3.38 9.56 16.69
C ILE A 86 4.28 9.89 15.49
N ALA A 87 4.67 8.88 14.71
CA ALA A 87 5.51 9.08 13.52
C ALA A 87 4.87 10.03 12.51
N SER A 88 3.55 9.95 12.30
CA SER A 88 2.85 10.83 11.36
C SER A 88 2.80 12.29 11.82
N HIS A 89 2.84 12.53 13.14
CA HIS A 89 2.72 13.86 13.73
C HIS A 89 4.06 14.56 13.98
N GLU A 90 5.06 13.83 14.47
CA GLU A 90 6.28 14.42 15.02
C GLU A 90 7.51 14.23 14.13
N VAL A 91 7.49 13.23 13.25
CA VAL A 91 8.68 12.85 12.48
C VAL A 91 8.76 13.64 11.17
N ASN A 92 9.97 14.05 10.81
CA ASN A 92 10.21 14.79 9.58
C ASN A 92 10.01 13.94 8.31
N ASP A 93 9.82 14.62 7.19
CA ASP A 93 9.56 13.98 5.90
C ASP A 93 10.70 13.07 5.43
N SER A 94 11.96 13.40 5.73
CA SER A 94 13.10 12.57 5.36
C SER A 94 13.09 11.20 6.05
N LEU A 95 12.77 11.17 7.34
CA LEU A 95 12.70 9.93 8.12
C LEU A 95 11.48 9.10 7.74
N ILE A 96 10.33 9.74 7.50
CA ILE A 96 9.14 9.04 7.00
C ILE A 96 9.41 8.44 5.61
N CYS A 97 10.06 9.20 4.72
CA CYS A 97 10.46 8.69 3.40
C CYS A 97 11.41 7.50 3.50
N ALA A 98 12.35 7.51 4.46
CA ALA A 98 13.25 6.38 4.71
C ALA A 98 12.56 5.16 5.35
N LEU A 99 11.50 5.40 6.13
CA LEU A 99 10.72 4.36 6.80
C LEU A 99 9.86 3.55 5.81
N ILE A 100 9.33 4.18 4.76
CA ILE A 100 8.43 3.53 3.80
C ILE A 100 9.05 2.26 3.16
N PRO A 101 10.28 2.27 2.60
CA PRO A 101 10.90 1.05 2.07
C PRO A 101 11.10 -0.05 3.12
N LEU A 102 11.37 0.32 4.38
CA LEU A 102 11.48 -0.65 5.49
C LEU A 102 10.13 -1.33 5.74
N ILE A 103 9.03 -0.55 5.73
CA ILE A 103 7.68 -1.07 5.86
C ILE A 103 7.32 -2.01 4.70
N MET A 104 7.65 -1.62 3.46
CA MET A 104 7.46 -2.47 2.28
C MET A 104 8.20 -3.80 2.44
N SER A 105 9.44 -3.78 2.93
CA SER A 105 10.22 -5.00 3.20
C SER A 105 9.63 -5.85 4.32
N ARG A 106 9.06 -5.21 5.36
CA ARG A 106 8.47 -5.92 6.49
C ARG A 106 7.16 -6.61 6.14
N ASN A 107 6.44 -6.15 5.10
CA ASN A 107 5.19 -6.78 4.64
C ASN A 107 5.35 -8.27 4.27
N ASP A 108 6.56 -8.66 3.84
CA ASP A 108 6.91 -10.04 3.47
C ASP A 108 7.33 -10.89 4.67
N THR A 109 7.72 -10.27 5.78
CA THR A 109 8.39 -10.95 6.90
C THR A 109 7.57 -10.93 8.20
N ILE A 110 6.24 -10.93 8.10
CA ILE A 110 5.34 -10.90 9.26
C ILE A 110 5.17 -12.31 9.83
N PHE A 111 5.01 -12.42 11.15
CA PHE A 111 4.70 -13.69 11.81
C PHE A 111 3.44 -14.34 11.19
N PRO A 112 3.49 -15.62 10.75
CA PRO A 112 2.47 -16.21 9.87
C PRO A 112 1.17 -16.64 10.59
N GLU A 113 0.66 -15.85 11.53
CA GLU A 113 -0.69 -16.01 12.10
C GLU A 113 -1.67 -15.15 11.29
N LYS A 114 -2.81 -15.73 10.87
CA LYS A 114 -3.71 -15.13 9.88
C LYS A 114 -4.27 -13.78 10.33
N ARG A 115 -4.80 -13.70 11.56
CA ARG A 115 -5.44 -12.49 12.08
C ARG A 115 -4.43 -11.38 12.31
N PHE A 116 -3.32 -11.71 12.95
CA PHE A 116 -2.19 -10.82 13.20
C PHE A 116 -1.62 -10.28 11.90
N THR A 117 -1.37 -11.14 10.92
CA THR A 117 -0.86 -10.73 9.62
C THR A 117 -1.80 -9.74 8.95
N TYR A 118 -3.10 -10.00 8.96
CA TYR A 118 -4.10 -9.08 8.42
C TYR A 118 -4.06 -7.72 9.12
N GLU A 119 -4.12 -7.70 10.47
CA GLU A 119 -4.15 -6.47 11.25
C GLU A 119 -2.87 -5.64 11.10
N VAL A 120 -1.70 -6.29 11.08
CA VAL A 120 -0.41 -5.61 10.86
C VAL A 120 -0.33 -5.06 9.44
N ARG A 121 -0.61 -5.88 8.42
CA ARG A 121 -0.55 -5.44 7.02
C ARG A 121 -1.46 -4.25 6.76
N LYS A 122 -2.69 -4.31 7.28
CA LYS A 122 -3.65 -3.20 7.17
C LYS A 122 -3.02 -1.88 7.67
N ARG A 123 -2.42 -1.89 8.86
CA ARG A 123 -1.78 -0.70 9.47
C ARG A 123 -0.57 -0.21 8.70
N LEU A 124 0.29 -1.14 8.25
CA LEU A 124 1.44 -0.82 7.40
C LEU A 124 0.98 -0.09 6.13
N LEU A 125 -0.07 -0.60 5.47
CA LEU A 125 -0.64 -0.01 4.26
C LEU A 125 -1.28 1.35 4.54
N GLU A 126 -2.12 1.46 5.58
CA GLU A 126 -2.77 2.72 5.99
C GLU A 126 -1.74 3.81 6.28
N PHE A 127 -0.66 3.50 6.98
CA PHE A 127 0.41 4.45 7.24
C PHE A 127 1.13 4.87 5.96
N MET A 128 1.52 3.93 5.09
CA MET A 128 2.19 4.27 3.83
C MET A 128 1.34 5.17 2.94
N LEU A 129 0.04 4.84 2.79
CA LEU A 129 -0.87 5.65 2.00
C LEU A 129 -1.08 7.04 2.62
N SER A 130 -1.21 7.12 3.94
CA SER A 130 -1.30 8.41 4.66
C SER A 130 -0.03 9.24 4.46
N ALA A 131 1.15 8.61 4.45
CA ALA A 131 2.42 9.28 4.17
C ALA A 131 2.49 9.81 2.74
N PHE A 132 2.04 9.04 1.73
CA PHE A 132 1.95 9.50 0.34
C PHE A 132 0.93 10.63 0.16
N GLN A 133 -0.19 10.56 0.89
CA GLN A 133 -1.20 11.62 0.86
C GLN A 133 -0.69 12.92 1.48
N ARG A 134 0.10 12.82 2.56
CA ARG A 134 0.72 13.98 3.23
C ARG A 134 1.82 14.60 2.36
N SER A 135 2.67 13.76 1.75
CA SER A 135 3.81 14.20 0.94
C SER A 135 3.89 13.40 -0.37
N PRO A 136 3.13 13.80 -1.41
CA PRO A 136 3.11 13.13 -2.73
C PRO A 136 4.50 12.90 -3.34
N ASN A 137 5.41 13.84 -3.10
CA ASN A 137 6.80 13.83 -3.55
C ASN A 137 7.55 12.52 -3.21
N PHE A 138 7.15 11.82 -2.14
CA PHE A 138 7.72 10.53 -1.75
C PHE A 138 7.61 9.49 -2.87
N ILE A 139 6.58 9.52 -3.70
CA ILE A 139 6.44 8.58 -4.82
C ILE A 139 7.56 8.79 -5.85
N ALA A 140 7.93 10.04 -6.11
CA ALA A 140 9.04 10.34 -7.01
C ALA A 140 10.38 9.91 -6.41
N LEU A 141 10.59 10.15 -5.10
CA LEU A 141 11.81 9.77 -4.39
C LEU A 141 11.96 8.24 -4.26
N LEU A 142 10.85 7.54 -4.06
CA LEU A 142 10.80 6.10 -3.83
C LEU A 142 10.46 5.29 -5.09
N LYS A 143 10.58 5.89 -6.28
CA LYS A 143 10.24 5.25 -7.56
C LYS A 143 10.84 3.85 -7.70
N LYS A 144 12.12 3.68 -7.33
CA LYS A 144 12.82 2.39 -7.46
C LYS A 144 12.25 1.33 -6.48
N PRO A 145 12.22 1.57 -5.15
CA PRO A 145 11.56 0.65 -4.22
C PRO A 145 10.12 0.30 -4.60
N ILE A 146 9.36 1.27 -5.11
CA ILE A 146 7.98 1.05 -5.55
C ILE A 146 7.95 0.10 -6.75
N MET A 147 8.77 0.34 -7.78
CA MET A 147 8.79 -0.50 -8.97
C MET A 147 9.29 -1.91 -8.70
N ASP A 148 10.28 -2.07 -7.82
CA ASP A 148 10.77 -3.38 -7.38
C ASP A 148 9.61 -4.21 -6.79
N ARG A 149 8.76 -3.59 -5.95
CA ARG A 149 7.58 -4.26 -5.37
C ARG A 149 6.46 -4.55 -6.35
N LEU A 150 6.30 -3.72 -7.38
CA LEU A 150 5.36 -4.01 -8.48
C LEU A 150 5.82 -5.22 -9.31
N GLY A 151 7.13 -5.40 -9.50
CA GLY A 151 7.69 -6.57 -10.19
C GLY A 151 7.39 -7.89 -9.48
N GLU A 152 7.33 -7.87 -8.15
CA GLU A 152 7.07 -9.04 -7.29
C GLU A 152 5.56 -9.34 -7.10
N ALA A 153 4.67 -8.59 -7.76
CA ALA A 153 3.23 -8.63 -7.48
C ALA A 153 2.60 -10.02 -7.67
N TYR A 154 3.20 -10.90 -8.49
CA TYR A 154 2.66 -12.21 -8.83
C TYR A 154 3.21 -13.36 -7.97
N ASP A 155 4.10 -13.08 -7.03
CA ASP A 155 4.73 -14.09 -6.16
C ASP A 155 3.75 -14.59 -5.08
N SER A 156 2.98 -13.68 -4.48
CA SER A 156 2.07 -13.99 -3.38
C SER A 156 0.87 -13.03 -3.35
N PRO A 157 -0.30 -13.44 -2.81
CA PRO A 157 -1.46 -12.56 -2.72
C PRO A 157 -1.17 -11.29 -1.89
N ALA A 158 -0.33 -11.39 -0.86
CA ALA A 158 0.06 -10.26 -0.04
C ALA A 158 0.89 -9.22 -0.82
N LYS A 159 1.80 -9.69 -1.67
CA LYS A 159 2.58 -8.85 -2.57
C LYS A 159 1.69 -8.23 -3.65
N THR A 160 0.69 -8.98 -4.15
CA THR A 160 -0.32 -8.41 -5.05
C THR A 160 -1.07 -7.25 -4.39
N GLU A 161 -1.56 -7.44 -3.15
CA GLU A 161 -2.28 -6.38 -2.44
C GLU A 161 -1.41 -5.13 -2.28
N LEU A 162 -0.16 -5.27 -1.85
CA LEU A 162 0.79 -4.16 -1.78
C LEU A 162 1.00 -3.49 -3.14
N ALA A 163 1.21 -4.26 -4.21
CA ALA A 163 1.41 -3.71 -5.54
C ALA A 163 0.18 -2.92 -6.04
N LEU A 164 -1.04 -3.35 -5.71
CA LEU A 164 -2.26 -2.60 -6.00
C LEU A 164 -2.26 -1.23 -5.30
N GLN A 165 -1.86 -1.20 -4.02
CA GLN A 165 -1.74 0.06 -3.25
C GLN A 165 -0.78 1.04 -3.89
N LEU A 166 0.41 0.55 -4.22
CA LEU A 166 1.47 1.36 -4.79
C LEU A 166 1.08 1.86 -6.19
N CYS A 167 0.45 1.01 -7.00
CA CYS A 167 -0.07 1.39 -8.31
C CYS A 167 -1.16 2.47 -8.20
N TRP A 168 -2.08 2.32 -7.24
CA TRP A 168 -3.08 3.35 -6.94
C TRP A 168 -2.42 4.67 -6.52
N ALA A 169 -1.45 4.62 -5.61
CA ALA A 169 -0.75 5.80 -5.12
C ALA A 169 -0.01 6.54 -6.24
N ILE A 170 0.67 5.81 -7.15
CA ILE A 170 1.30 6.39 -8.35
C ILE A 170 0.29 7.21 -9.16
N GLY A 171 -0.88 6.63 -9.44
CA GLY A 171 -1.93 7.29 -10.20
C GLY A 171 -2.53 8.50 -9.46
N GLU A 172 -2.95 8.30 -8.21
CA GLU A 172 -3.64 9.30 -7.40
C GLU A 172 -2.80 10.57 -7.19
N HIS A 173 -1.49 10.39 -7.00
CA HIS A 173 -0.58 11.49 -6.73
C HIS A 173 0.24 11.90 -7.95
N GLY A 174 -0.15 11.46 -9.16
CA GLY A 174 0.50 11.83 -10.40
C GLY A 174 2.01 11.55 -10.43
N GLY A 175 2.47 10.47 -9.80
CA GLY A 175 3.88 10.09 -9.76
C GLY A 175 4.79 11.00 -8.94
N GLY A 176 4.22 11.79 -8.02
CA GLY A 176 4.97 12.76 -7.21
C GLY A 176 4.46 14.20 -7.30
N GLY A 177 3.38 14.44 -8.04
CA GLY A 177 2.83 15.78 -8.29
C GLY A 177 3.34 16.42 -9.58
N GLU A 178 2.81 17.60 -9.92
CA GLU A 178 3.05 18.29 -11.20
C GLU A 178 4.52 18.68 -11.43
N SER A 179 5.30 18.87 -10.36
CA SER A 179 6.72 19.23 -10.41
C SER A 179 7.64 18.07 -10.78
N HIS A 180 7.20 16.81 -10.64
CA HIS A 180 8.04 15.62 -10.77
C HIS A 180 7.86 14.91 -12.13
N LYS A 181 7.94 15.66 -13.23
CA LYS A 181 7.68 15.15 -14.59
C LYS A 181 8.56 13.96 -14.99
N ASP A 182 9.86 14.02 -14.69
CA ASP A 182 10.79 12.96 -15.08
C ASP A 182 10.51 11.65 -14.32
N ALA A 183 10.23 11.75 -13.01
CA ALA A 183 9.82 10.59 -12.23
C ALA A 183 8.48 10.02 -12.71
N ALA A 184 7.50 10.87 -13.04
CA ALA A 184 6.23 10.44 -13.58
C ALA A 184 6.37 9.74 -14.95
N ARG A 185 7.30 10.21 -15.80
CA ARG A 185 7.62 9.57 -17.08
C ARG A 185 8.23 8.18 -16.88
N GLU A 186 9.22 8.05 -15.99
CA GLU A 186 9.81 6.73 -15.67
C GLU A 186 8.79 5.76 -15.06
N LEU A 187 7.95 6.23 -14.13
CA LEU A 187 6.87 5.43 -13.56
C LEU A 187 5.88 4.98 -14.63
N PHE A 188 5.51 5.88 -15.55
CA PHE A 188 4.66 5.55 -16.69
C PHE A 188 5.29 4.47 -17.58
N GLU A 189 6.59 4.58 -17.88
CA GLU A 189 7.32 3.62 -18.71
C GLU A 189 7.30 2.22 -18.11
N ASN A 190 7.54 2.12 -16.81
CA ASN A 190 7.52 0.85 -16.11
C ASN A 190 6.10 0.26 -16.00
N LEU A 191 5.08 1.09 -15.78
CA LEU A 191 3.68 0.66 -15.81
C LEU A 191 3.24 0.18 -17.20
N GLU A 192 3.70 0.86 -18.25
CA GLU A 192 3.47 0.46 -19.63
C GLU A 192 4.15 -0.87 -19.96
N LEU A 193 5.39 -1.07 -19.50
CA LEU A 193 6.10 -2.34 -19.65
C LEU A 193 5.33 -3.47 -18.97
N LEU A 194 4.94 -3.29 -17.70
CA LEU A 194 4.13 -4.23 -16.94
C LEU A 194 2.83 -4.57 -17.68
N LEU A 195 2.16 -3.57 -18.26
CA LEU A 195 0.95 -3.76 -19.05
C LEU A 195 1.21 -4.64 -20.28
N TYR A 196 2.26 -4.36 -21.06
CA TYR A 196 2.56 -5.08 -22.29
C TYR A 196 3.08 -6.49 -22.07
N GLU A 197 3.88 -6.72 -21.03
CA GLU A 197 4.32 -8.07 -20.63
C GLU A 197 3.11 -8.95 -20.35
N ASN A 198 2.17 -8.45 -19.55
CA ASN A 198 0.96 -9.20 -19.20
C ASN A 198 0.01 -9.43 -20.38
N LEU A 199 -0.12 -8.47 -21.30
CA LEU A 199 -0.84 -8.68 -22.56
C LEU A 199 -0.15 -9.74 -23.43
N SER A 200 1.18 -9.80 -23.43
CA SER A 200 1.93 -10.76 -24.24
C SER A 200 1.86 -12.17 -23.66
N SER A 201 2.00 -12.32 -22.34
CA SER A 201 1.83 -13.61 -21.64
C SER A 201 0.43 -14.19 -21.85
N SER A 202 -0.61 -13.35 -21.92
CA SER A 202 -1.97 -13.77 -22.21
C SER A 202 -2.14 -14.32 -23.65
N ARG A 203 -1.33 -13.90 -24.62
CA ARG A 203 -1.32 -14.50 -25.98
C ARG A 203 -0.68 -15.88 -26.01
N LEU A 204 0.38 -16.07 -25.21
CA LEU A 204 1.13 -17.32 -25.13
C LEU A 204 0.39 -18.39 -24.31
N GLY A 205 -0.36 -17.99 -23.28
CA GLY A 205 -1.15 -18.89 -22.42
C GLY A 205 -2.44 -19.44 -23.05
N LEU A 206 -2.81 -19.01 -24.26
CA LEU A 206 -4.02 -19.48 -24.95
C LEU A 206 -3.92 -20.93 -25.46
N ARG A 207 -2.76 -21.59 -25.31
CA ARG A 207 -2.52 -22.96 -25.79
C ARG A 207 -2.56 -24.03 -24.68
N GLU A 208 -2.58 -23.67 -23.39
CA GLU A 208 -2.52 -24.64 -22.27
C GLU A 208 -3.76 -24.67 -21.36
N SER A 209 -4.73 -23.76 -21.54
CA SER A 209 -5.85 -23.57 -20.61
C SER A 209 -7.04 -24.54 -20.76
N ALA A 210 -6.81 -25.83 -21.05
CA ALA A 210 -7.88 -26.83 -21.12
C ALA A 210 -7.98 -27.74 -19.88
N LEU A 211 -7.03 -27.73 -18.93
CA LEU A 211 -6.94 -28.82 -17.93
C LEU A 211 -6.53 -28.46 -16.48
N SER A 212 -6.48 -27.19 -16.04
CA SER A 212 -5.96 -26.88 -14.69
C SER A 212 -6.82 -25.96 -13.80
N SER A 213 -7.27 -26.60 -12.71
CA SER A 213 -7.67 -26.22 -11.34
C SER A 213 -7.86 -24.74 -10.88
N ASN A 214 -8.71 -24.59 -9.86
CA ASN A 214 -9.09 -23.37 -9.11
C ASN A 214 -7.95 -22.37 -8.78
N GLY A 215 -6.70 -22.83 -8.66
CA GLY A 215 -5.55 -21.96 -8.39
C GLY A 215 -5.21 -21.02 -9.56
N GLU A 216 -5.40 -21.47 -10.81
CA GLU A 216 -5.17 -20.62 -11.99
C GLU A 216 -6.21 -19.49 -12.08
N ASN A 217 -7.45 -19.76 -11.71
CA ASN A 217 -8.53 -18.76 -11.76
C ASN A 217 -8.27 -17.63 -10.76
N SER A 218 -7.82 -17.94 -9.54
CA SER A 218 -7.45 -16.92 -8.55
C SER A 218 -6.30 -16.03 -9.05
N ARG A 219 -5.27 -16.62 -9.68
CA ARG A 219 -4.14 -15.89 -10.26
C ARG A 219 -4.56 -15.02 -11.46
N LYS A 220 -5.44 -15.52 -12.33
CA LYS A 220 -6.00 -14.74 -13.45
C LYS A 220 -6.85 -13.57 -12.93
N LEU A 221 -7.61 -13.76 -11.85
CA LEU A 221 -8.40 -12.71 -11.19
C LEU A 221 -7.51 -11.65 -10.53
N SER A 222 -6.43 -12.04 -9.85
CA SER A 222 -5.49 -11.09 -9.24
C SER A 222 -4.73 -10.28 -10.30
N GLN A 223 -4.32 -10.94 -11.39
CA GLN A 223 -3.68 -10.29 -12.53
C GLN A 223 -4.59 -9.28 -13.22
N SER A 224 -5.81 -9.66 -13.56
CA SER A 224 -6.78 -8.72 -14.15
C SER A 224 -7.09 -7.53 -13.24
N ARG A 225 -7.17 -7.76 -11.91
CA ARG A 225 -7.32 -6.68 -10.92
C ARG A 225 -6.12 -5.74 -10.92
N LEU A 226 -4.89 -6.26 -10.96
CA LEU A 226 -3.69 -5.43 -11.07
C LEU A 226 -3.65 -4.63 -12.37
N LEU A 227 -3.95 -5.24 -13.52
CA LEU A 227 -4.00 -4.53 -14.80
C LEU A 227 -5.07 -3.43 -14.82
N CYS A 228 -6.20 -3.67 -14.16
CA CYS A 228 -7.22 -2.65 -13.94
C CYS A 228 -6.68 -1.43 -13.18
N PHE A 229 -5.82 -1.63 -12.17
CA PHE A 229 -5.15 -0.55 -11.46
C PHE A 229 -4.08 0.12 -12.33
N VAL A 230 -3.28 -0.64 -13.07
CA VAL A 230 -2.26 -0.12 -14.00
C VAL A 230 -2.87 0.78 -15.07
N VAL A 231 -3.96 0.32 -15.70
CA VAL A 231 -4.73 1.11 -16.68
C VAL A 231 -5.22 2.42 -16.05
N THR A 232 -5.69 2.38 -14.80
CA THR A 232 -6.14 3.59 -14.08
C THR A 232 -4.98 4.52 -13.78
N ALA A 233 -3.85 4.00 -13.31
CA ALA A 233 -2.67 4.77 -12.99
C ALA A 233 -2.09 5.46 -14.23
N ILE A 234 -2.01 4.75 -15.37
CA ILE A 234 -1.62 5.30 -16.68
C ILE A 234 -2.52 6.48 -17.08
N THR A 235 -3.84 6.33 -16.95
CA THR A 235 -4.81 7.38 -17.27
C THR A 235 -4.66 8.59 -16.35
N LYS A 236 -4.53 8.38 -15.04
CA LYS A 236 -4.35 9.46 -14.05
C LYS A 236 -3.02 10.19 -14.27
N LEU A 237 -1.93 9.47 -14.49
CA LEU A 237 -0.63 10.05 -14.83
C LEU A 237 -0.70 10.91 -16.10
N ALA A 238 -1.37 10.44 -17.14
CA ALA A 238 -1.55 11.19 -18.38
C ALA A 238 -2.46 12.42 -18.24
N THR A 239 -3.38 12.39 -17.27
CA THR A 239 -4.25 13.53 -16.94
C THR A 239 -3.46 14.60 -16.17
N CYS A 240 -2.59 14.18 -15.25
CA CYS A 240 -1.69 15.07 -14.50
C CYS A 240 -0.58 15.65 -15.40
N HIS A 241 0.08 14.79 -16.18
CA HIS A 241 1.21 15.11 -17.06
C HIS A 241 0.82 14.97 -18.53
N ARG A 242 0.36 16.08 -19.13
CA ARG A 242 -0.20 16.11 -20.49
C ARG A 242 0.75 15.58 -21.58
N GLU A 243 2.06 15.63 -21.37
CA GLU A 243 3.07 15.07 -22.27
C GLU A 243 2.96 13.54 -22.43
N LEU A 244 2.40 12.84 -21.44
CA LEU A 244 2.20 11.39 -21.47
C LEU A 244 0.92 10.99 -22.22
N LEU A 245 0.04 11.95 -22.52
CA LEU A 245 -1.29 11.71 -23.08
C LEU A 245 -1.30 10.95 -24.42
N PRO A 246 -0.46 11.29 -25.42
CA PRO A 246 -0.41 10.53 -26.67
C PRO A 246 0.00 9.08 -26.43
N ARG A 247 0.98 8.87 -25.54
CA ARG A 247 1.49 7.54 -25.20
C ARG A 247 0.43 6.71 -24.48
N ALA A 248 -0.25 7.29 -23.48
CA ALA A 248 -1.37 6.65 -22.77
C ALA A 248 -2.48 6.18 -23.72
N ARG A 249 -2.87 7.02 -24.69
CA ARG A 249 -3.85 6.63 -25.71
C ARG A 249 -3.40 5.42 -26.52
N VAL A 250 -2.12 5.34 -26.89
CA VAL A 250 -1.58 4.18 -27.59
C VAL A 250 -1.60 2.94 -26.70
N SER A 251 -1.17 3.04 -25.44
CA SER A 251 -1.14 1.91 -24.50
C SER A 251 -2.56 1.37 -24.24
N LEU A 252 -3.51 2.26 -23.93
CA LEU A 252 -4.92 1.88 -23.72
C LEU A 252 -5.57 1.38 -25.02
N GLY A 253 -5.28 2.00 -26.16
CA GLY A 253 -5.75 1.55 -27.45
C GLY A 253 -5.26 0.14 -27.81
N LYS A 254 -4.03 -0.23 -27.42
CA LYS A 254 -3.52 -1.59 -27.57
C LYS A 254 -4.30 -2.57 -26.69
N VAL A 255 -4.59 -2.23 -25.43
CA VAL A 255 -5.44 -3.06 -24.55
C VAL A 255 -6.83 -3.24 -25.15
N ALA A 256 -7.48 -2.15 -25.56
CA ALA A 256 -8.84 -2.17 -26.13
C ALA A 256 -8.93 -2.96 -27.45
N ARG A 257 -7.85 -3.02 -28.23
CA ARG A 257 -7.77 -3.86 -29.44
C ARG A 257 -7.36 -5.31 -29.14
N SER A 258 -6.79 -5.57 -27.97
CA SER A 258 -6.37 -6.89 -27.55
C SER A 258 -7.60 -7.69 -27.09
N ARG A 259 -8.12 -8.58 -27.94
CA ARG A 259 -9.29 -9.44 -27.60
C ARG A 259 -9.02 -10.51 -26.53
N ILE A 260 -7.79 -10.55 -26.01
CA ILE A 260 -7.30 -11.55 -25.05
C ILE A 260 -7.30 -11.05 -23.60
N SER A 261 -7.48 -9.74 -23.37
CA SER A 261 -7.56 -9.22 -22.00
C SER A 261 -8.90 -9.58 -21.35
N ASP A 262 -8.88 -9.79 -20.04
CA ASP A 262 -10.10 -9.92 -19.22
C ASP A 262 -11.09 -8.80 -19.55
N SER A 263 -12.38 -9.13 -19.64
CA SER A 263 -13.46 -8.21 -20.00
C SER A 263 -13.48 -6.92 -19.17
N ARG A 264 -13.07 -6.98 -17.90
CA ARG A 264 -13.00 -5.83 -16.98
C ARG A 264 -11.87 -4.88 -17.38
N VAL A 265 -10.70 -5.42 -17.67
CA VAL A 265 -9.51 -4.66 -18.11
C VAL A 265 -9.79 -4.02 -19.47
N TRP A 266 -10.38 -4.78 -20.38
CA TRP A 266 -10.77 -4.31 -21.70
C TRP A 266 -11.78 -3.15 -21.62
N ARG A 267 -12.87 -3.34 -20.85
CA ARG A 267 -13.93 -2.34 -20.69
C ARG A 267 -13.36 -1.05 -20.11
N ARG A 268 -12.60 -1.15 -19.03
CA ARG A 268 -11.95 0.00 -18.38
C ARG A 268 -11.02 0.75 -19.34
N ALA A 269 -10.18 0.04 -20.09
CA ALA A 269 -9.28 0.68 -21.06
C ALA A 269 -10.05 1.39 -22.18
N ARG A 270 -11.16 0.81 -22.64
CA ARG A 270 -12.04 1.41 -23.66
C ARG A 270 -12.73 2.67 -23.14
N ASP A 271 -13.28 2.62 -21.93
CA ASP A 271 -13.97 3.75 -21.30
C ASP A 271 -13.00 4.90 -21.06
N TYR A 272 -11.82 4.60 -20.51
CA TYR A 272 -10.78 5.61 -20.27
C TYR A 272 -10.21 6.20 -21.55
N LEU A 273 -10.06 5.40 -22.62
CA LEU A 273 -9.65 5.91 -23.93
C LEU A 273 -10.67 6.94 -24.48
N GLY A 274 -11.96 6.68 -24.28
CA GLY A 274 -13.04 7.63 -24.57
C GLY A 274 -12.92 8.88 -23.71
N LEU A 275 -12.77 8.76 -22.40
CA LEU A 275 -12.66 9.92 -21.50
C LEU A 275 -11.44 10.80 -21.79
N LEU A 276 -10.30 10.22 -22.19
CA LEU A 276 -9.12 10.98 -22.58
C LEU A 276 -9.33 11.82 -23.86
N SER A 277 -10.40 11.61 -24.64
CA SER A 277 -10.82 12.50 -25.73
C SER A 277 -11.25 13.88 -25.28
N GLU A 278 -11.70 13.99 -24.02
CA GLU A 278 -12.23 15.23 -23.45
C GLU A 278 -11.39 15.63 -22.23
N PRO A 279 -10.31 16.43 -22.41
CA PRO A 279 -9.36 16.73 -21.34
C PRO A 279 -9.97 17.41 -20.10
N ALA A 280 -11.06 18.16 -20.27
CA ALA A 280 -11.76 18.81 -19.15
C ALA A 280 -12.52 17.78 -18.29
N ILE A 281 -13.21 16.84 -18.95
CA ILE A 281 -13.92 15.75 -18.28
C ILE A 281 -12.92 14.79 -17.63
N SER A 282 -11.84 14.44 -18.34
CA SER A 282 -10.81 13.56 -17.79
C SER A 282 -10.16 14.17 -16.55
N LEU A 283 -9.85 15.47 -16.56
CA LEU A 283 -9.32 16.16 -15.38
C LEU A 283 -10.34 16.22 -14.23
N SER A 284 -11.63 16.32 -14.54
CA SER A 284 -12.69 16.33 -13.54
C SER A 284 -12.87 14.97 -12.84
N ILE A 285 -12.64 13.87 -13.57
CA ILE A 285 -12.82 12.49 -13.08
C ILE A 285 -11.52 11.94 -12.48
N PHE A 286 -10.39 12.17 -13.14
CA PHE A 286 -9.08 11.61 -12.81
C PHE A 286 -8.13 12.61 -12.15
N GLY A 287 -8.56 13.86 -11.99
CA GLY A 287 -7.78 14.88 -11.30
C GLY A 287 -7.52 14.50 -9.85
N THR A 288 -6.47 15.08 -9.28
CA THR A 288 -6.10 14.84 -7.88
C THR A 288 -7.23 15.26 -6.96
N SER A 289 -7.59 14.41 -6.01
CA SER A 289 -8.65 14.64 -5.04
C SER A 289 -8.41 15.85 -4.12
N ARG A 290 -7.18 16.39 -4.09
CA ARG A 290 -6.83 17.62 -3.36
C ARG A 290 -6.35 18.71 -4.33
N PRO A 291 -6.88 19.95 -4.24
CA PRO A 291 -6.25 21.07 -4.92
C PRO A 291 -4.85 21.31 -4.31
N PRO A 292 -3.83 21.62 -5.12
CA PRO A 292 -2.56 22.10 -4.58
C PRO A 292 -2.83 23.28 -3.65
N HIS A 293 -2.02 23.45 -2.60
CA HIS A 293 -2.13 24.62 -1.72
C HIS A 293 -2.05 25.90 -2.57
N GLY A 294 -3.21 26.56 -2.73
CA GLY A 294 -3.41 27.59 -3.73
C GLY A 294 -4.72 27.38 -4.45
N HIS A 295 -5.64 28.32 -4.25
CA HIS A 295 -7.03 28.36 -4.75
C HIS A 295 -7.17 28.44 -6.29
N MET A 296 -6.32 27.78 -7.08
CA MET A 296 -6.45 27.74 -8.54
C MET A 296 -7.23 26.49 -8.95
N GLN A 297 -8.56 26.59 -8.90
CA GLN A 297 -9.40 25.73 -9.75
C GLN A 297 -8.99 25.99 -11.20
N LYS A 298 -8.54 24.94 -11.90
CA LYS A 298 -8.26 25.05 -13.33
C LYS A 298 -9.60 25.35 -14.04
N PRO A 299 -9.67 26.35 -14.93
CA PRO A 299 -10.91 26.66 -15.65
C PRO A 299 -11.46 25.41 -16.35
N GLY A 300 -12.71 25.04 -16.05
CA GLY A 300 -13.36 23.86 -16.64
C GLY A 300 -13.33 22.57 -15.80
N THR A 301 -12.78 22.58 -14.58
CA THR A 301 -12.91 21.45 -13.65
C THR A 301 -14.24 21.52 -12.91
N VAL A 302 -15.08 20.48 -13.00
CA VAL A 302 -16.36 20.42 -12.28
C VAL A 302 -16.10 20.05 -10.82
N ASN A 303 -16.45 20.93 -9.89
CA ASN A 303 -16.38 20.61 -8.47
C ASN A 303 -17.56 19.71 -8.07
N TRP A 304 -17.38 18.39 -8.16
CA TRP A 304 -18.42 17.42 -7.84
C TRP A 304 -18.91 17.48 -6.38
N SER A 305 -18.11 18.03 -5.46
CA SER A 305 -18.52 18.24 -4.06
C SER A 305 -19.61 19.32 -3.90
N GLU A 306 -19.74 20.22 -4.87
CA GLU A 306 -20.83 21.23 -4.95
C GLU A 306 -22.02 20.77 -5.81
N GLY A 307 -21.90 19.60 -6.46
CA GLY A 307 -22.83 19.12 -7.50
C GLY A 307 -24.27 18.86 -7.03
N GLY A 308 -24.53 18.84 -5.72
CA GLY A 308 -25.88 18.80 -5.17
C GLY A 308 -26.64 20.14 -5.23
N THR A 309 -25.95 21.25 -5.52
CA THR A 309 -26.55 22.61 -5.42
C THR A 309 -26.60 23.38 -6.73
N LYS A 310 -25.95 22.90 -7.81
CA LYS A 310 -25.94 23.60 -9.11
C LYS A 310 -26.32 22.67 -10.25
N MET A 311 -27.28 23.17 -11.04
CA MET A 311 -28.05 22.47 -12.06
C MET A 311 -27.21 21.86 -13.19
N ILE A 312 -27.36 20.55 -13.35
CA ILE A 312 -27.26 19.67 -14.54
C ILE A 312 -26.67 20.31 -15.81
N ALA A 313 -25.44 19.90 -16.17
CA ALA A 313 -25.02 19.88 -17.56
C ALA A 313 -25.35 18.50 -18.15
N HIS A 314 -26.10 18.49 -19.26
CA HIS A 314 -26.49 17.33 -20.06
C HIS A 314 -25.26 16.57 -20.62
N ILE A 315 -24.54 15.82 -19.79
CA ILE A 315 -23.62 14.79 -20.26
C ILE A 315 -24.44 13.50 -20.34
N PRO A 316 -24.56 12.86 -21.50
CA PRO A 316 -25.40 11.67 -21.63
C PRO A 316 -24.76 10.49 -20.90
N PHE A 317 -25.32 10.10 -19.76
CA PHE A 317 -24.83 9.04 -18.87
C PHE A 317 -25.07 7.61 -19.38
N TYR A 318 -25.40 7.40 -20.66
CA TYR A 318 -25.60 6.05 -21.22
C TYR A 318 -24.32 5.24 -21.47
N ILE A 319 -23.15 5.73 -21.03
CA ILE A 319 -21.85 5.04 -21.17
C ILE A 319 -21.44 4.29 -19.89
N LEU A 320 -22.02 4.62 -18.73
CA LEU A 320 -21.77 3.88 -17.49
C LEU A 320 -22.90 2.86 -17.31
N GLY A 321 -22.60 1.59 -17.61
CA GLY A 321 -23.56 0.51 -17.46
C GLY A 321 -24.13 0.44 -16.05
N GLN A 322 -25.46 0.62 -15.94
CA GLN A 322 -26.35 0.21 -14.84
C GLN A 322 -25.82 0.30 -13.40
N GLN A 323 -25.16 1.40 -13.04
CA GLN A 323 -25.12 1.84 -11.63
C GLN A 323 -25.73 3.22 -11.54
N GLU A 324 -26.84 3.32 -10.81
CA GLU A 324 -27.41 4.59 -10.40
C GLU A 324 -26.48 5.24 -9.36
N GLY A 325 -25.88 6.37 -9.72
CA GLY A 325 -25.06 7.18 -8.82
C GLY A 325 -24.13 8.12 -9.60
N PRO A 326 -23.64 9.22 -8.99
CA PRO A 326 -22.50 9.98 -9.51
C PRO A 326 -21.35 9.02 -9.91
N PRO A 327 -20.49 9.39 -10.88
CA PRO A 327 -19.26 8.66 -11.14
C PRO A 327 -18.35 8.82 -9.92
N PHE A 328 -18.60 8.05 -8.88
CA PHE A 328 -17.83 8.09 -7.66
C PHE A 328 -16.41 7.62 -8.00
N HIS A 329 -15.45 8.33 -7.40
CA HIS A 329 -14.04 7.97 -7.34
C HIS A 329 -13.90 6.44 -7.27
N ASP A 330 -13.33 5.84 -8.32
CA ASP A 330 -13.39 4.39 -8.58
C ASP A 330 -12.80 3.52 -7.45
N PHE A 331 -12.14 4.12 -6.45
CA PHE A 331 -11.68 3.46 -5.23
C PHE A 331 -11.63 4.45 -4.06
N SER A 332 -12.42 4.23 -3.01
CA SER A 332 -12.16 4.81 -1.69
C SER A 332 -11.04 4.03 -0.99
N PHE A 333 -10.39 4.61 0.03
CA PHE A 333 -9.46 3.87 0.91
C PHE A 333 -10.07 2.53 1.40
N ALA A 334 -11.40 2.48 1.61
CA ALA A 334 -12.08 1.29 2.06
C ALA A 334 -12.24 0.19 0.99
N ASP A 335 -12.10 0.52 -0.30
CA ASP A 335 -12.15 -0.45 -1.43
C ASP A 335 -10.78 -1.04 -1.76
N VAL A 336 -9.78 -0.46 -1.14
CA VAL A 336 -8.36 -0.70 -1.33
C VAL A 336 -7.83 -1.54 -0.16
N LEU A 337 -8.44 -1.42 1.02
CA LEU A 337 -8.17 -2.30 2.16
C LEU A 337 -8.96 -3.61 2.05
N PRO A 338 -8.36 -4.75 2.40
CA PRO A 338 -9.05 -6.04 2.35
C PRO A 338 -10.25 -6.03 3.31
N LYS A 339 -11.47 -6.19 2.75
CA LYS A 339 -12.70 -6.39 3.55
C LYS A 339 -12.69 -7.80 4.16
N ARG A 340 -13.20 -7.90 5.39
CA ARG A 340 -13.16 -9.09 6.28
C ARG A 340 -13.60 -10.39 5.62
#